data_AF-A0A9W3CHA2-F1
#
_entry.id   AF-A0A9W3CHA2-F1
#
_cell.length_a   1.000
_cell.length_b   1.000
_cell.length_c   1.000
_cell.angle_alpha   90.00
_cell.angle_beta   90.00
_cell.angle_gamma   90.00
#
_symmetry.space_group_name_H-M   'P 1'
#
loop_
_entity.id
_entity.type
_entity.pdbx_description
1 polymer ?
#
loop_
_entity_poly.entity_id
_entity_poly.type
_entity_poly.pdbx_seq_one_letter_code
_entity_poly.pdbx_strand_id
1 'polypeptide(L)'
;MAAILTELITLGFLDEKEVSRICVLLGSPRDLCVPRNATVSAACNVNGWRLPNPRSDRALELHIHLTTVQPPSVSSDPDSYHWLVNGNKFQTFSSAITWEAIRPRENTKDWAKVIWYKGAVPKHAFNMWVANYDRLPTRVRLASWGMPIPTQCCLCSKFPEDRDHLLLTYEYSVVIWKWVLLRLRPTGRLFSNWQELLSWLKADSNQAPETLRRLVAHTTIYHL
;
A
#
# COMPACT_ATOMS: atom_id res chain seq x y z
N MET A 1 16.39 21.74 -18.98
CA MET A 1 15.71 22.32 -17.79
C MET A 1 15.16 21.25 -16.85
N ALA A 2 14.28 20.33 -17.29
CA ALA A 2 13.98 19.14 -16.49
C ALA A 2 15.27 18.42 -16.07
N ALA A 3 16.25 18.26 -16.98
CA ALA A 3 17.54 17.64 -16.68
C ALA A 3 18.35 18.34 -15.55
N ILE A 4 18.52 19.66 -15.59
CA ILE A 4 19.32 20.44 -14.60
C ILE A 4 18.69 20.36 -13.20
N LEU A 5 17.35 20.45 -13.13
CA LEU A 5 16.64 20.37 -11.86
C LEU A 5 16.57 18.94 -11.35
N THR A 6 16.31 17.96 -12.22
CA THR A 6 16.42 16.54 -11.88
C THR A 6 17.82 16.22 -11.38
N GLU A 7 18.88 16.78 -11.97
CA GLU A 7 20.27 16.67 -11.51
C GLU A 7 20.46 17.26 -10.10
N LEU A 8 20.03 18.50 -9.85
CA LEU A 8 20.13 19.14 -8.53
C LEU A 8 19.30 18.40 -7.45
N ILE A 9 18.17 17.80 -7.84
CA ILE A 9 17.34 16.92 -7.00
C ILE A 9 18.08 15.60 -6.70
N THR A 10 18.66 14.94 -7.70
CA THR A 10 19.40 13.67 -7.52
C THR A 10 20.74 13.83 -6.82
N LEU A 11 21.38 14.99 -6.93
CA LEU A 11 22.66 15.30 -6.28
C LEU A 11 22.49 15.71 -4.80
N GLY A 12 21.25 15.83 -4.32
CA GLY A 12 20.95 16.10 -2.90
C GLY A 12 21.22 17.54 -2.45
N PHE A 13 21.30 18.48 -3.39
CA PHE A 13 21.51 19.90 -3.08
C PHE A 13 20.22 20.64 -2.69
N LEU A 14 19.05 20.00 -2.86
CA LEU A 14 17.72 20.56 -2.56
C LEU A 14 16.85 19.52 -1.85
N ASP A 15 16.27 19.88 -0.70
CA ASP A 15 15.30 19.05 0.03
C ASP A 15 13.94 19.02 -0.71
N GLU A 16 13.11 18.00 -0.49
CA GLU A 16 11.82 17.75 -1.15
C GLU A 16 10.86 18.95 -1.08
N LYS A 17 10.96 19.76 -0.01
CA LYS A 17 10.24 21.04 0.14
C LYS A 17 10.76 22.14 -0.78
N GLU A 18 12.07 22.21 -1.02
CA GLU A 18 12.69 23.17 -1.93
C GLU A 18 12.45 22.77 -3.40
N VAL A 19 12.40 21.47 -3.69
CA VAL A 19 12.02 20.93 -5.00
C VAL A 19 10.59 21.27 -5.37
N SER A 20 9.66 21.10 -4.42
CA SER A 20 8.26 21.46 -4.61
C SER A 20 8.07 22.97 -4.83
N ARG A 21 8.87 23.81 -4.18
CA ARG A 21 8.88 25.27 -4.38
C ARG A 21 9.44 25.65 -5.75
N ILE A 22 10.58 25.07 -6.15
CA ILE A 22 11.22 25.38 -7.43
C ILE A 22 10.36 24.93 -8.62
N CYS A 23 9.73 23.75 -8.56
CA CYS A 23 8.79 23.27 -9.59
C CYS A 23 7.54 24.15 -9.73
N VAL A 24 7.09 24.81 -8.66
CA VAL A 24 5.94 25.74 -8.68
C VAL A 24 6.33 27.13 -9.21
N LEU A 25 7.59 27.54 -9.02
CA LEU A 25 8.10 28.86 -9.43
C LEU A 25 8.55 28.90 -10.90
N LEU A 26 8.89 27.76 -11.49
CA LEU A 26 9.39 27.71 -12.87
C LEU A 26 8.26 27.75 -13.90
N GLY A 27 8.09 28.92 -14.50
CA GLY A 27 7.37 29.11 -15.76
C GLY A 27 8.09 28.51 -16.97
N SER A 28 7.77 29.01 -18.17
CA SER A 28 8.28 28.47 -19.44
C SER A 28 9.81 28.57 -19.54
N PRO A 29 10.51 27.60 -20.18
CA PRO A 29 11.96 27.65 -20.42
C PRO A 29 12.53 28.87 -21.12
N ARG A 30 11.67 29.70 -21.71
CA ARG A 30 12.06 30.95 -22.34
C ARG A 30 12.43 32.05 -21.33
N ASP A 31 11.94 31.97 -20.10
CA ASP A 31 12.08 33.06 -19.12
C ASP A 31 13.46 33.12 -18.46
N LEU A 32 14.19 31.99 -18.44
CA LEU A 32 15.52 31.88 -17.83
C LEU A 32 16.67 31.91 -18.83
N CYS A 33 16.40 31.98 -20.15
CA CYS A 33 17.42 31.92 -21.21
C CYS A 33 18.41 30.74 -21.11
N VAL A 34 18.06 29.68 -20.38
CA VAL A 34 18.89 28.46 -20.26
C VAL A 34 18.42 27.48 -21.35
N PRO A 35 19.29 27.11 -22.31
CA PRO A 35 18.95 26.12 -23.33
C PRO A 35 18.44 24.82 -22.70
N ARG A 36 17.51 24.15 -23.37
CA ARG A 36 16.91 22.90 -22.85
C ARG A 36 17.97 21.84 -22.50
N ASN A 37 19.06 21.83 -23.25
CA ASN A 37 20.18 20.88 -23.17
C ASN A 37 21.42 21.48 -22.48
N ALA A 38 21.31 22.65 -21.83
CA ALA A 38 22.41 23.18 -21.04
C ALA A 38 22.66 22.29 -19.81
N THR A 39 23.91 22.22 -19.38
CA THR A 39 24.33 21.56 -18.13
C THR A 39 24.19 22.51 -16.95
N VAL A 40 24.17 21.99 -15.72
CA VAL A 40 24.20 22.81 -14.50
C VAL A 40 25.44 23.73 -14.51
N SER A 41 26.59 23.21 -14.92
CA SER A 41 27.85 23.97 -15.04
C SER A 41 27.80 25.13 -16.04
N ALA A 42 26.89 25.11 -17.02
CA ALA A 42 26.68 26.24 -17.93
C ALA A 42 25.85 27.37 -17.30
N ALA A 43 25.09 27.06 -16.23
CA ALA A 43 24.20 27.96 -15.52
C ALA A 43 24.82 28.56 -14.22
N CYS A 44 26.08 28.25 -13.90
CA CYS A 44 26.80 28.82 -12.76
C CYS A 44 28.28 29.07 -13.09
N ASN A 45 28.94 29.92 -12.29
CA ASN A 45 30.38 30.16 -12.34
C ASN A 45 30.93 30.39 -10.92
N VAL A 46 32.22 30.77 -10.82
CA VAL A 46 32.90 31.06 -9.54
C VAL A 46 32.23 32.17 -8.71
N ASN A 47 31.40 33.01 -9.32
CA ASN A 47 30.72 34.13 -8.67
C ASN A 47 29.25 33.81 -8.32
N GLY A 48 28.75 32.60 -8.64
CA GLY A 48 27.37 32.20 -8.36
C GLY A 48 26.59 31.72 -9.58
N TRP A 49 25.27 31.74 -9.47
CA TRP A 49 24.35 31.40 -10.56
C TRP A 49 24.36 32.45 -11.67
N ARG A 50 24.44 31.99 -12.92
CA ARG A 50 24.46 32.82 -14.13
C ARG A 50 23.08 32.82 -14.78
N LEU A 51 22.18 33.62 -14.26
CA LEU A 51 20.80 33.76 -14.74
C LEU A 51 20.52 35.18 -15.27
N PRO A 52 19.66 35.36 -16.28
CA PRO A 52 19.26 36.67 -16.77
C PRO A 52 18.41 37.40 -15.73
N ASN A 53 18.38 38.74 -15.77
CA ASN A 53 17.54 39.52 -14.85
C ASN A 53 16.09 39.01 -14.82
N PRO A 54 15.49 38.85 -13.62
CA PRO A 54 14.15 38.30 -13.50
C PRO A 54 13.12 39.23 -14.17
N ARG A 55 12.23 38.64 -14.98
CA ARG A 55 11.19 39.36 -15.74
C ARG A 55 9.78 39.13 -15.20
N SER A 56 9.67 38.48 -14.04
CA SER A 56 8.43 38.21 -13.32
C SER A 56 8.73 38.04 -11.82
N ASP A 57 7.71 38.22 -10.97
CA ASP A 57 7.85 38.03 -9.52
C ASP A 57 8.29 36.60 -9.17
N ARG A 58 7.77 35.60 -9.90
CA ARG A 58 8.20 34.20 -9.79
C ARG A 58 9.68 33.99 -10.10
N ALA A 59 10.20 34.67 -11.13
CA ALA A 59 11.62 34.59 -11.47
C ALA A 59 12.48 35.27 -10.39
N LEU A 60 12.00 36.39 -9.83
CA LEU A 60 12.69 37.07 -8.73
C LEU A 60 12.75 36.20 -7.47
N GLU A 61 11.65 35.56 -7.10
CA GLU A 61 11.60 34.61 -5.99
C GLU A 61 12.56 33.43 -6.18
N LEU A 62 12.61 32.86 -7.38
CA LEU A 62 13.57 31.82 -7.72
C LEU A 62 15.02 32.32 -7.58
N HIS A 63 15.32 33.53 -8.05
CA HIS A 63 16.65 34.12 -7.94
C HIS A 63 17.06 34.30 -6.47
N ILE A 64 16.18 34.87 -5.65
CA ILE A 64 16.40 35.02 -4.21
C ILE A 64 16.70 33.66 -3.59
N HIS A 65 15.90 32.64 -3.90
CA HIS A 65 16.14 31.30 -3.40
C HIS A 65 17.49 30.74 -3.85
N LEU A 66 17.83 30.83 -5.13
CA LEU A 66 19.11 30.34 -5.66
C LEU A 66 20.33 31.05 -5.04
N THR A 67 20.22 32.30 -4.58
CA THR A 67 21.32 32.95 -3.83
C THR A 67 21.58 32.32 -2.46
N THR A 68 20.61 31.58 -1.91
CA THR A 68 20.78 30.80 -0.67
C THR A 68 21.41 29.42 -0.90
N VAL A 69 21.44 28.95 -2.15
CA VAL A 69 21.98 27.65 -2.54
C VAL A 69 23.36 27.86 -3.14
N GLN A 70 24.39 27.28 -2.52
CA GLN A 70 25.74 27.31 -3.06
C GLN A 70 25.76 26.59 -4.42
N PRO A 71 26.29 27.22 -5.49
CA PRO A 71 26.44 26.56 -6.77
C PRO A 71 27.37 25.34 -6.60
N PRO A 72 27.18 24.27 -7.38
CA PRO A 72 28.08 23.13 -7.33
C PRO A 72 29.52 23.60 -7.57
N SER A 73 30.47 23.14 -6.74
CA SER A 73 31.88 23.45 -6.92
C SER A 73 32.34 22.94 -8.29
N VAL A 74 33.21 23.70 -8.96
CA VAL A 74 33.84 23.27 -10.22
C VAL A 74 34.82 22.13 -9.91
N SER A 75 34.30 20.92 -9.73
CA SER A 75 35.09 19.70 -9.61
C SER A 75 35.41 19.18 -11.00
N SER A 76 36.64 18.70 -11.20
CA SER A 76 37.02 17.95 -12.40
C SER A 76 36.58 16.48 -12.35
N ASP A 77 35.99 16.05 -11.23
CA ASP A 77 35.50 14.69 -11.05
C ASP A 77 34.28 14.44 -11.95
N PRO A 78 34.18 13.25 -12.57
CA PRO A 78 33.04 12.91 -13.39
C PRO A 78 31.77 12.79 -12.54
N ASP A 79 30.64 13.24 -13.10
CA ASP A 79 29.34 13.11 -12.44
C ASP A 79 29.01 11.64 -12.14
N SER A 80 28.52 11.39 -10.92
CA SER A 80 28.06 10.08 -10.47
C SER A 80 26.61 10.15 -9.99
N TYR A 81 25.80 9.17 -10.37
CA TYR A 81 24.42 9.05 -9.91
C TYR A 81 24.31 8.04 -8.77
N HIS A 82 23.41 8.32 -7.82
CA HIS A 82 23.07 7.40 -6.75
C HIS A 82 21.55 7.37 -6.55
N TRP A 83 21.05 6.22 -6.12
CA TRP A 83 19.68 6.08 -5.64
C TRP A 83 19.62 6.47 -4.16
N LEU A 84 18.75 7.41 -3.83
CA LEU A 84 18.51 7.82 -2.44
C LEU A 84 17.23 7.17 -1.93
N VAL A 85 17.34 6.36 -0.87
CA VAL A 85 16.18 5.77 -0.20
C VAL A 85 16.33 5.95 1.30
N ASN A 86 15.37 6.67 1.93
CA ASN A 86 15.39 7.01 3.35
C ASN A 86 16.72 7.63 3.81
N GLY A 87 17.31 8.52 3.00
CA GLY A 87 18.59 9.19 3.28
C GLY A 87 19.85 8.37 2.97
N ASN A 88 19.72 7.10 2.59
CA ASN A 88 20.86 6.25 2.24
C ASN A 88 21.14 6.27 0.73
N LYS A 89 22.42 6.38 0.35
CA LYS A 89 22.89 6.34 -1.05
C LYS A 89 23.17 4.89 -1.48
N PHE A 90 22.64 4.51 -2.63
CA PHE A 90 22.86 3.21 -3.26
C PHE A 90 23.40 3.40 -4.68
N GLN A 91 24.41 2.61 -5.05
CA GLN A 91 25.00 2.63 -6.39
C GLN A 91 24.09 1.96 -7.44
N THR A 92 23.25 1.01 -7.01
CA THR A 92 22.37 0.24 -7.88
C THR A 92 20.92 0.38 -7.47
N PHE A 93 20.03 0.38 -8.45
CA PHE A 93 18.59 0.35 -8.20
C PHE A 93 18.18 -0.98 -7.55
N SER A 94 17.25 -0.92 -6.59
CA SER A 94 16.64 -2.10 -5.99
C SER A 94 15.15 -1.90 -5.84
N SER A 95 14.38 -2.65 -6.65
CA SER A 95 12.92 -2.62 -6.58
C SER A 95 12.39 -2.97 -5.18
N ALA A 96 13.06 -3.86 -4.46
CA ALA A 96 12.67 -4.25 -3.11
C ALA A 96 12.83 -3.11 -2.10
N ILE A 97 13.98 -2.41 -2.12
CA ILE A 97 14.26 -1.28 -1.23
C ILE A 97 13.32 -0.12 -1.55
N THR A 98 13.15 0.20 -2.83
CA THR A 98 12.24 1.24 -3.29
C THR A 98 10.80 0.92 -2.87
N TRP A 99 10.32 -0.31 -3.09
CA TRP A 99 8.99 -0.73 -2.69
C TRP A 99 8.77 -0.59 -1.19
N GLU A 100 9.73 -1.02 -0.37
CA GLU A 100 9.63 -0.91 1.08
C GLU A 100 9.59 0.53 1.59
N ALA A 101 10.22 1.47 0.88
CA ALA A 101 10.21 2.88 1.23
C ALA A 101 8.93 3.61 0.81
N ILE A 102 8.39 3.30 -0.37
CA ILE A 102 7.21 4.01 -0.89
C ILE A 102 5.89 3.40 -0.41
N ARG A 103 5.88 2.13 0.02
CA ARG A 103 4.63 1.47 0.40
C ARG A 103 4.09 2.05 1.72
N PRO A 104 2.78 2.32 1.82
CA PRO A 104 2.16 2.57 3.12
C PRO A 104 2.26 1.31 3.98
N ARG A 105 3.04 1.35 5.06
CA ARG A 105 3.12 0.25 6.04
C ARG A 105 2.00 0.39 7.07
N GLU A 106 1.08 -0.56 7.06
CA GLU A 106 0.15 -0.75 8.18
C GLU A 106 0.73 -1.68 9.25
N ASN A 107 0.18 -1.58 10.46
CA ASN A 107 0.45 -2.53 11.53
C ASN A 107 0.07 -3.96 11.10
N THR A 108 0.94 -4.91 11.40
CA THR A 108 0.68 -6.34 11.23
C THR A 108 -0.62 -6.71 11.94
N LYS A 109 -1.57 -7.28 11.20
CA LYS A 109 -2.86 -7.68 11.75
C LYS A 109 -2.77 -9.08 12.36
N ASP A 110 -3.36 -9.28 13.53
CA ASP A 110 -3.30 -10.56 14.24
C ASP A 110 -3.93 -11.73 13.47
N TRP A 111 -4.88 -11.45 12.56
CA TRP A 111 -5.48 -12.47 11.71
C TRP A 111 -4.60 -12.86 10.52
N ALA A 112 -3.53 -12.12 10.20
CA ALA A 112 -2.71 -12.36 9.01
C ALA A 112 -2.12 -13.77 9.00
N LYS A 113 -1.63 -14.25 10.15
CA LYS A 113 -1.09 -15.61 10.30
C LYS A 113 -2.15 -16.71 10.23
N VAL A 114 -3.41 -16.38 10.52
CA VAL A 114 -4.54 -17.32 10.37
C VAL A 114 -4.82 -17.55 8.89
N ILE A 115 -4.77 -16.48 8.10
CA ILE A 115 -5.10 -16.52 6.67
C ILE A 115 -3.92 -17.01 5.83
N TRP A 116 -2.73 -16.49 6.13
CA TRP A 116 -1.49 -16.75 5.40
C TRP A 116 -0.56 -17.60 6.27
N TYR A 117 -0.58 -18.91 6.05
CA TYR A 117 0.27 -19.88 6.75
C TYR A 117 0.92 -20.85 5.77
N LYS A 118 1.99 -21.52 6.22
CA LYS A 118 2.70 -22.53 5.43
C LYS A 118 1.76 -23.71 5.15
N GLY A 119 1.53 -24.02 3.88
CA GLY A 119 0.61 -25.07 3.43
C GLY A 119 -0.81 -24.59 3.14
N ALA A 120 -1.09 -23.28 3.24
CA ALA A 120 -2.37 -22.73 2.80
C ALA A 120 -2.54 -22.87 1.28
N VAL A 121 -3.72 -23.32 0.85
CA VAL A 121 -4.08 -23.35 -0.58
C VAL A 121 -4.38 -21.91 -1.03
N PRO A 122 -3.65 -21.33 -2.01
CA PRO A 122 -3.76 -19.91 -2.34
C PRO A 122 -5.18 -19.44 -2.65
N LYS A 123 -5.96 -20.23 -3.41
CA LYS A 123 -7.36 -19.91 -3.74
C LYS A 123 -8.27 -19.85 -2.49
N HIS A 124 -8.08 -20.75 -1.53
CA HIS A 124 -8.89 -20.75 -0.29
C HIS A 124 -8.44 -19.63 0.65
N ALA A 125 -7.12 -19.38 0.74
CA ALA A 125 -6.58 -18.28 1.54
C ALA A 125 -7.05 -16.91 1.05
N PHE A 126 -7.09 -16.70 -0.28
CA PHE A 126 -7.62 -15.48 -0.86
C PHE A 126 -9.12 -15.30 -0.57
N ASN A 127 -9.93 -16.35 -0.75
CA ASN A 127 -11.35 -16.28 -0.41
C ASN A 127 -11.57 -15.99 1.09
N MET A 128 -10.83 -16.68 1.98
CA MET A 128 -10.86 -16.43 3.41
C MET A 128 -10.44 -15.00 3.77
N TRP A 129 -9.45 -14.43 3.07
CA TRP A 129 -9.04 -13.03 3.22
C TRP A 129 -10.19 -12.08 2.89
N VAL A 130 -10.83 -12.26 1.73
CA VAL A 130 -11.98 -11.44 1.32
C VAL A 130 -13.13 -11.57 2.33
N ALA A 131 -13.44 -12.79 2.78
CA ALA A 131 -14.45 -13.05 3.80
C ALA A 131 -14.10 -12.38 5.15
N ASN A 132 -12.84 -12.44 5.57
CA ASN A 132 -12.40 -11.82 6.82
C ASN A 132 -12.57 -10.30 6.83
N TYR A 133 -12.36 -9.65 5.69
CA TYR A 133 -12.65 -8.22 5.51
C TYR A 133 -14.13 -7.90 5.32
N ASP A 134 -15.01 -8.90 5.39
CA ASP A 134 -16.43 -8.80 5.11
C ASP A 134 -16.72 -8.26 3.70
N ARG A 135 -15.86 -8.60 2.72
CA ARG A 135 -15.88 -8.05 1.35
C ARG A 135 -16.58 -8.95 0.32
N LEU A 136 -17.26 -10.00 0.76
CA LEU A 136 -18.06 -10.84 -0.13
C LEU A 136 -19.33 -10.09 -0.60
N PRO A 137 -19.81 -10.33 -1.82
CA PRO A 137 -20.96 -9.62 -2.40
C PRO A 137 -22.30 -10.12 -1.82
N THR A 138 -22.49 -9.99 -0.51
CA THR A 138 -23.75 -10.32 0.16
C THR A 138 -24.78 -9.21 -0.06
N ARG A 139 -26.08 -9.51 0.00
CA ARG A 139 -27.12 -8.46 -0.18
C ARG A 139 -27.00 -7.32 0.82
N VAL A 140 -26.65 -7.59 2.08
CA VAL A 140 -26.43 -6.54 3.09
C VAL A 140 -25.30 -5.60 2.64
N ARG A 141 -24.20 -6.15 2.10
CA ARG A 141 -23.09 -5.35 1.62
C ARG A 141 -23.41 -4.60 0.34
N LEU A 142 -24.09 -5.23 -0.61
CA LEU A 142 -24.50 -4.61 -1.86
C LEU A 142 -25.48 -3.45 -1.59
N ALA A 143 -26.42 -3.61 -0.64
CA ALA A 143 -27.32 -2.55 -0.22
C ALA A 143 -26.57 -1.37 0.44
N SER A 144 -25.48 -1.61 1.19
CA SER A 144 -24.68 -0.53 1.79
C SER A 144 -23.93 0.32 0.77
N TRP A 145 -23.81 -0.15 -0.47
CA TRP A 145 -23.31 0.63 -1.62
C TRP A 145 -24.40 1.47 -2.31
N GLY A 146 -25.61 1.51 -1.75
CA GLY A 146 -26.73 2.30 -2.30
C GLY A 146 -27.53 1.59 -3.38
N MET A 147 -27.34 0.29 -3.58
CA MET A 147 -28.19 -0.48 -4.49
C MET A 147 -29.57 -0.72 -3.87
N PRO A 148 -30.68 -0.46 -4.59
CA PRO A 148 -32.04 -0.64 -4.08
C PRO A 148 -32.45 -2.12 -4.12
N ILE A 149 -31.78 -2.95 -3.32
CA ILE A 149 -32.03 -4.39 -3.22
C ILE A 149 -32.49 -4.77 -1.80
N PRO A 150 -33.33 -5.81 -1.64
CA PRO A 150 -33.69 -6.31 -0.32
C PRO A 150 -32.47 -6.92 0.37
N THR A 151 -32.29 -6.66 1.66
CA THR A 151 -31.19 -7.22 2.45
C THR A 151 -31.45 -8.64 2.96
N GLN A 152 -32.68 -9.15 2.82
CA GLN A 152 -33.05 -10.49 3.28
C GLN A 152 -32.34 -11.58 2.49
N CYS A 153 -31.88 -12.61 3.20
CA CYS A 153 -31.26 -13.81 2.65
C CYS A 153 -32.17 -14.52 1.66
N CYS A 154 -31.66 -14.75 0.45
CA CYS A 154 -32.41 -15.43 -0.61
C CYS A 154 -32.75 -16.89 -0.30
N LEU A 155 -32.01 -17.51 0.63
CA LEU A 155 -32.14 -18.93 0.97
C LEU A 155 -33.15 -19.17 2.10
N CYS A 156 -33.24 -18.27 3.08
CA CYS A 156 -34.12 -18.44 4.24
C CYS A 156 -35.28 -17.45 4.30
N SER A 157 -35.19 -16.30 3.61
CA SER A 157 -36.16 -15.20 3.64
C SER A 157 -36.53 -14.68 5.04
N LYS A 158 -35.67 -14.91 6.04
CA LYS A 158 -35.91 -14.57 7.46
C LYS A 158 -34.90 -13.58 8.02
N PHE A 159 -33.61 -13.81 7.76
CA PHE A 159 -32.51 -13.01 8.30
C PHE A 159 -31.82 -12.20 7.20
N PRO A 160 -31.12 -11.10 7.54
CA PRO A 160 -30.26 -10.40 6.60
C PRO A 160 -29.20 -11.33 6.00
N GLU A 161 -28.92 -11.15 4.71
CA GLU A 161 -27.85 -11.85 4.00
C GLU A 161 -26.51 -11.15 4.29
N ASP A 162 -25.91 -11.50 5.43
CA ASP A 162 -24.53 -11.11 5.76
C ASP A 162 -23.60 -12.34 5.74
N ARG A 163 -22.30 -12.09 5.88
CA ARG A 163 -21.28 -13.14 5.87
C ARG A 163 -21.51 -14.18 6.96
N ASP A 164 -21.82 -13.75 8.17
CA ASP A 164 -21.92 -14.65 9.32
C ASP A 164 -23.18 -15.50 9.21
N HIS A 165 -24.27 -14.94 8.69
CA HIS A 165 -25.46 -15.67 8.32
C HIS A 165 -25.17 -16.73 7.27
N LEU A 166 -24.65 -16.34 6.11
CA LEU A 166 -24.41 -17.27 5.01
C LEU A 166 -23.40 -18.37 5.38
N LEU A 167 -22.29 -18.02 6.02
CA LEU A 167 -21.17 -18.94 6.20
C LEU A 167 -21.20 -19.70 7.53
N LEU A 168 -21.91 -19.23 8.56
CA LEU A 168 -21.86 -19.83 9.90
C LEU A 168 -23.22 -20.25 10.45
N THR A 169 -24.24 -19.38 10.36
CA THR A 169 -25.51 -19.59 11.09
C THR A 169 -26.69 -20.05 10.25
N TYR A 170 -26.59 -19.97 8.91
CA TYR A 170 -27.60 -20.52 8.00
C TYR A 170 -27.70 -22.04 8.15
N GLU A 171 -28.91 -22.58 8.01
CA GLU A 171 -29.24 -23.99 8.30
C GLU A 171 -28.30 -24.98 7.59
N TYR A 172 -28.00 -24.74 6.31
CA TYR A 172 -27.07 -25.57 5.55
C TYR A 172 -25.63 -25.50 6.11
N SER A 173 -25.12 -24.29 6.31
CA SER A 173 -23.77 -24.03 6.81
C SER A 173 -23.59 -24.60 8.22
N VAL A 174 -24.61 -24.50 9.07
CA VAL A 174 -24.63 -25.11 10.40
C VAL A 174 -24.46 -26.63 10.33
N VAL A 175 -25.13 -27.30 9.40
CA VAL A 175 -24.98 -28.76 9.23
C VAL A 175 -23.54 -29.10 8.87
N ILE A 176 -22.94 -28.39 7.90
CA ILE A 176 -21.54 -28.61 7.49
C ILE A 176 -20.58 -28.37 8.67
N TRP A 177 -20.76 -27.28 9.42
CA TRP A 177 -19.95 -26.99 10.59
C TRP A 177 -20.11 -28.02 11.71
N LYS A 178 -21.30 -28.61 11.90
CA LYS A 178 -21.48 -29.74 12.82
C LYS A 178 -20.59 -30.92 12.42
N TRP A 179 -20.54 -31.30 11.15
CA TRP A 179 -19.67 -32.39 10.68
C TRP A 179 -18.19 -32.09 10.88
N VAL A 180 -17.76 -30.86 10.55
CA VAL A 180 -16.38 -30.42 10.75
C VAL A 180 -15.99 -30.44 12.22
N LEU A 181 -16.83 -29.86 13.09
CA LEU A 181 -16.56 -29.77 14.52
C LEU A 181 -16.63 -31.14 15.19
N LEU A 182 -17.50 -32.06 14.79
CA LEU A 182 -17.49 -33.43 15.31
C LEU A 182 -16.14 -34.14 15.11
N ARG A 183 -15.41 -33.83 14.03
CA ARG A 183 -14.10 -34.42 13.73
C ARG A 183 -12.93 -33.70 14.39
N LEU A 184 -13.03 -32.39 14.56
CA LEU A 184 -11.91 -31.56 15.06
C LEU A 184 -12.11 -31.11 16.52
N ARG A 185 -13.30 -31.30 17.10
CA ARG A 185 -13.72 -30.74 18.39
C ARG A 185 -14.97 -31.43 18.97
N PRO A 186 -14.83 -32.53 19.73
CA PRO A 186 -15.98 -33.29 20.27
C PRO A 186 -16.93 -32.51 21.19
N THR A 187 -16.49 -31.37 21.75
CA THR A 187 -17.22 -30.59 22.77
C THR A 187 -17.54 -29.15 22.37
N GLY A 188 -17.40 -28.78 21.09
CA GLY A 188 -17.52 -27.40 20.63
C GLY A 188 -18.96 -26.91 20.35
N ARG A 189 -19.32 -25.74 20.89
CA ARG A 189 -20.45 -24.93 20.41
C ARG A 189 -20.21 -24.50 18.95
N LEU A 190 -21.29 -24.38 18.17
CA LEU A 190 -21.26 -23.79 16.82
C LEU A 190 -20.87 -22.31 16.86
N PHE A 191 -20.34 -21.81 15.76
CA PHE A 191 -19.98 -20.39 15.62
C PHE A 191 -21.24 -19.54 15.41
N SER A 192 -21.37 -18.50 16.22
CA SER A 192 -22.46 -17.52 16.11
C SER A 192 -22.04 -16.28 15.31
N ASN A 193 -20.73 -16.04 15.21
CA ASN A 193 -20.13 -14.92 14.49
C ASN A 193 -18.70 -15.25 14.04
N TRP A 194 -18.15 -14.41 13.18
CA TRP A 194 -16.81 -14.59 12.62
C TRP A 194 -15.68 -14.51 13.65
N GLN A 195 -15.84 -13.71 14.70
CA GLN A 195 -14.84 -13.57 15.77
C GLN A 195 -14.68 -14.88 16.54
N GLU A 196 -15.77 -15.64 16.76
CA GLU A 196 -15.72 -16.99 17.35
C GLU A 196 -14.99 -17.99 16.44
N LEU A 197 -15.20 -17.91 15.12
CA LEU A 197 -14.43 -18.72 14.16
C LEU A 197 -12.94 -18.38 14.23
N LEU A 198 -12.59 -17.09 14.18
CA LEU A 198 -11.19 -16.66 14.22
C LEU A 198 -10.52 -17.00 15.55
N SER A 199 -11.22 -16.88 16.68
CA SER A 199 -10.68 -17.26 17.99
C SER A 199 -10.41 -18.75 18.06
N TRP A 200 -11.31 -19.58 17.52
CA TRP A 200 -11.07 -21.02 17.40
C TRP A 200 -9.90 -21.35 16.48
N LEU A 201 -9.65 -20.60 15.41
CA LEU A 201 -8.51 -20.82 14.52
C LEU A 201 -7.17 -20.37 15.12
N LYS A 202 -7.18 -19.49 16.12
CA LYS A 202 -6.00 -19.02 16.85
C LYS A 202 -5.73 -19.79 18.14
N ALA A 203 -6.73 -20.47 18.69
CA ALA A 203 -6.60 -21.15 19.97
C ALA A 203 -5.58 -22.28 19.90
N ASP A 204 -4.82 -22.49 20.95
CA ASP A 204 -4.02 -23.71 21.12
C ASP A 204 -4.94 -24.88 21.48
N SER A 205 -4.69 -26.05 20.90
CA SER A 205 -5.50 -27.24 21.16
C SER A 205 -4.68 -28.51 21.01
N ASN A 206 -4.79 -29.39 21.99
CA ASN A 206 -4.19 -30.72 21.94
C ASN A 206 -5.00 -31.72 21.09
N GLN A 207 -6.22 -31.35 20.67
CA GLN A 207 -7.10 -32.24 19.90
C GLN A 207 -6.81 -32.20 18.40
N ALA A 208 -6.52 -31.00 17.87
CA ALA A 208 -6.29 -30.80 16.45
C ALA A 208 -5.19 -29.76 16.21
N PRO A 209 -4.17 -30.09 15.39
CA PRO A 209 -3.14 -29.13 14.99
C PRO A 209 -3.74 -27.87 14.37
N GLU A 210 -3.11 -26.73 14.63
CA GLU A 210 -3.56 -25.43 14.12
C GLU A 210 -3.67 -25.42 12.58
N THR A 211 -2.67 -25.97 11.89
CA THR A 211 -2.66 -26.08 10.42
C THR A 211 -3.87 -26.85 9.89
N LEU A 212 -4.27 -27.93 10.55
CA LEU A 212 -5.42 -28.74 10.12
C LEU A 212 -6.73 -27.97 10.30
N ARG A 213 -6.89 -27.27 11.44
CA ARG A 213 -8.08 -26.43 11.69
C ARG A 213 -8.21 -25.31 10.67
N ARG A 214 -7.11 -24.60 10.38
CA ARG A 214 -7.07 -23.54 9.36
C ARG A 214 -7.37 -24.09 7.96
N LEU A 215 -6.79 -25.24 7.60
CA LEU A 215 -7.00 -25.87 6.29
C LEU A 215 -8.47 -26.25 6.09
N VAL A 216 -9.06 -26.92 7.07
CA VAL A 216 -10.46 -27.35 6.99
C VAL A 216 -11.37 -26.13 6.98
N ALA A 217 -11.18 -25.14 7.85
CA ALA A 217 -12.03 -23.95 7.87
C ALA A 217 -12.00 -23.17 6.55
N HIS A 218 -10.81 -22.93 5.99
CA HIS A 218 -10.69 -22.23 4.71
C HIS A 218 -11.34 -23.01 3.57
N THR A 219 -11.21 -24.34 3.59
CA THR A 219 -11.81 -25.21 2.58
C THR A 219 -13.33 -25.24 2.71
N THR A 220 -13.86 -25.34 3.92
CA THR A 220 -15.30 -25.25 4.20
C THR A 220 -15.86 -23.93 3.71
N ILE A 221 -15.24 -22.80 4.06
CA ILE A 221 -15.70 -21.46 3.66
C ILE A 221 -15.63 -21.25 2.15
N TYR A 222 -14.63 -21.83 1.48
CA TYR A 222 -14.50 -21.73 0.03
C TYR A 222 -15.58 -22.53 -0.72
N HIS A 223 -16.09 -23.61 -0.13
CA HIS A 223 -17.07 -24.51 -0.75
C HIS A 223 -18.52 -24.30 -0.31
N LEU A 224 -18.74 -23.54 0.78
CA LEU A 224 -20.04 -22.98 1.14
C LEU A 224 -20.38 -21.80 0.22
#